data_AF-A0A1C6Q998-F1
#
_entry.id   AF-A0A1C6Q998-F1
#
_cell.length_a   1.000
_cell.length_b   1.000
_cell.length_c   1.000
_cell.angle_alpha   90.00
_cell.angle_beta   90.00
_cell.angle_gamma   90.00
#
_symmetry.space_group_name_H-M   'P 1'
#
loop_
_entity.id
_entity.type
_entity.pdbx_description
1 polymer ?
#
loop_
_entity_poly.entity_id
_entity_poly.type
_entity_poly.pdbx_seq_one_letter_code
_entity_poly.pdbx_strand_id
1 'polypeptide(L)'
;MSGVGPAAPSQSVSGAAPGVPGGRLRALLERPRAGGTPGSAGASAAAGAERCDLCAEQVPESHRHLLDVQESSVLCACGPCALLFGQSTAGGRHYKLLPDRRARLDGFRIDAMLWARLRVPVGLAFFVRDGASGEVGVGYPSPLGVTRSAVEPEVWEELTRGYPELAELADDVEALLVHRSDGADEHWIVPLDDCYRLAAVVRTHWRGLSGGPEVREHLDAFFAGLAGRSAKSRTSGTAVLPSTADEPRSQHG
;
A
#
# COMPACT_ATOMS: atom_id res chain seq x y z
N MET A 1 -39.50 -31.08 48.76
CA MET A 1 -38.49 -30.09 48.32
C MET A 1 -37.21 -30.88 48.04
N SER A 2 -37.12 -31.61 46.92
CA SER A 2 -36.55 -31.14 45.64
C SER A 2 -35.19 -30.47 45.92
N GLY A 3 -34.01 -31.07 45.76
CA GLY A 3 -33.51 -32.02 44.76
C GLY A 3 -32.58 -31.26 43.82
N VAL A 4 -31.31 -31.68 43.69
CA VAL A 4 -30.42 -31.61 42.49
C VAL A 4 -28.99 -32.01 42.92
N GLY A 5 -28.43 -33.00 42.22
CA GLY A 5 -27.11 -33.61 42.45
C GLY A 5 -25.97 -32.95 41.66
N PRO A 6 -24.76 -33.57 41.64
CA PRO A 6 -23.55 -32.98 41.07
C PRO A 6 -23.44 -33.25 39.57
N ALA A 7 -22.88 -32.30 38.83
CA ALA A 7 -22.47 -32.49 37.44
C ALA A 7 -21.16 -31.73 37.16
N ALA A 8 -20.17 -32.46 36.67
CA ALA A 8 -19.05 -31.92 35.89
C ALA A 8 -19.19 -32.45 34.45
N PRO A 9 -18.34 -32.04 33.50
CA PRO A 9 -18.09 -30.69 33.01
C PRO A 9 -18.61 -30.56 31.55
N SER A 10 -18.86 -29.35 31.06
CA SER A 10 -19.09 -29.13 29.63
C SER A 10 -18.09 -28.12 29.06
N GLN A 11 -17.30 -28.62 28.13
CA GLN A 11 -16.41 -27.88 27.25
C GLN A 11 -17.24 -27.01 26.29
N SER A 12 -16.81 -25.79 26.02
CA SER A 12 -17.15 -25.09 24.78
C SER A 12 -15.90 -25.02 23.92
N VAL A 13 -15.79 -25.98 23.03
CA VAL A 13 -14.88 -25.98 21.88
C VAL A 13 -15.34 -24.95 20.84
N SER A 14 -14.35 -24.20 20.36
CA SER A 14 -14.14 -23.69 18.99
C SER A 14 -15.31 -23.15 18.16
N GLY A 15 -15.16 -21.89 17.78
CA GLY A 15 -15.80 -21.29 16.61
C GLY A 15 -14.81 -20.38 15.88
N ALA A 16 -13.64 -20.91 15.50
CA ALA A 16 -12.82 -20.26 14.48
C ALA A 16 -13.60 -20.31 13.15
N ALA A 17 -14.16 -19.17 12.77
CA ALA A 17 -14.73 -18.98 11.44
C ALA A 17 -13.58 -18.83 10.41
N PRO A 18 -13.76 -19.35 9.18
CA PRO A 18 -12.69 -19.71 8.29
C PRO A 18 -11.97 -18.47 7.74
N GLY A 19 -10.65 -18.45 7.87
CA GLY A 19 -9.79 -17.54 7.13
C GLY A 19 -9.98 -17.73 5.64
N VAL A 20 -10.57 -16.74 4.99
CA VAL A 20 -10.62 -16.64 3.53
C VAL A 20 -9.22 -16.22 3.07
N PRO A 21 -8.59 -16.90 2.10
CA PRO A 21 -7.22 -16.65 1.70
C PRO A 21 -7.12 -15.32 0.95
N GLY A 22 -6.55 -14.31 1.61
CA GLY A 22 -6.22 -13.02 1.02
C GLY A 22 -5.04 -13.12 0.05
N GLY A 23 -5.19 -12.44 -1.09
CA GLY A 23 -4.21 -12.29 -2.16
C GLY A 23 -2.87 -11.73 -1.67
N ARG A 24 -1.85 -11.92 -2.50
CA ARG A 24 -0.44 -12.05 -2.09
C ARG A 24 0.22 -10.84 -1.43
N LEU A 25 -0.43 -9.68 -1.32
CA LEU A 25 0.08 -8.59 -0.49
C LEU A 25 0.12 -8.95 1.01
N ARG A 26 -0.85 -9.70 1.55
CA ARG A 26 -0.78 -10.25 2.93
C ARG A 26 0.26 -11.36 3.05
N ALA A 27 0.37 -12.24 2.06
CA ALA A 27 1.37 -13.31 2.04
C ALA A 27 2.82 -12.80 1.96
N LEU A 28 3.03 -11.61 1.38
CA LEU A 28 4.30 -10.88 1.39
C LEU A 28 4.60 -10.20 2.74
N LEU A 29 3.66 -10.21 3.69
CA LEU A 29 3.83 -9.75 5.07
C LEU A 29 4.02 -10.91 6.07
N GLU A 30 3.64 -12.15 5.72
CA GLU A 30 3.88 -13.34 6.55
C GLU A 30 5.08 -14.18 6.04
N ARG A 31 5.73 -14.95 6.92
CA ARG A 31 6.82 -15.90 6.57
C ARG A 31 6.24 -17.28 6.26
N PRO A 32 6.82 -18.05 5.30
CA PRO A 32 6.70 -19.49 5.29
C PRO A 32 7.30 -20.06 6.59
N ARG A 33 6.57 -20.94 7.28
CA ARG A 33 7.10 -21.68 8.44
C ARG A 33 8.29 -22.53 8.00
N ALA A 34 9.45 -22.31 8.62
CA ALA A 34 10.59 -23.20 8.49
C ALA A 34 10.33 -24.45 9.33
N GLY A 35 9.90 -25.54 8.68
CA GLY A 35 9.63 -26.81 9.37
C GLY A 35 8.87 -27.80 8.48
N GLY A 36 9.47 -28.19 7.35
CA GLY A 36 8.94 -29.23 6.48
C GLY A 36 10.03 -29.78 5.58
N THR A 37 10.32 -31.07 5.72
CA THR A 37 11.32 -31.86 4.99
C THR A 37 11.11 -31.77 3.47
N PRO A 38 12.16 -31.71 2.63
CA PRO A 38 12.00 -31.60 1.18
C PRO A 38 11.57 -32.95 0.58
N GLY A 39 10.27 -33.14 0.42
CA GLY A 39 9.67 -34.21 -0.39
C GLY A 39 9.24 -33.65 -1.75
N SER A 40 9.60 -34.34 -2.83
CA SER A 40 9.45 -33.92 -4.23
C SER A 40 8.03 -33.47 -4.61
N ALA A 41 7.91 -32.32 -5.26
CA ALA A 41 6.83 -32.03 -6.20
C ALA A 41 7.34 -31.06 -7.28
N GLY A 42 7.42 -31.55 -8.51
CA GLY A 42 7.58 -30.72 -9.69
C GLY A 42 6.33 -29.89 -9.99
N ALA A 43 6.54 -28.85 -10.79
CA ALA A 43 5.53 -28.12 -11.56
C ALA A 43 4.22 -27.74 -10.85
N SER A 44 4.20 -26.52 -10.29
CA SER A 44 3.21 -25.53 -10.72
C SER A 44 3.71 -24.13 -10.39
N ALA A 45 4.62 -23.62 -11.22
CA ALA A 45 4.76 -22.19 -11.45
C ALA A 45 3.68 -21.72 -12.44
N ALA A 46 2.44 -22.17 -12.26
CA ALA A 46 1.33 -21.36 -12.72
C ALA A 46 1.37 -20.12 -11.82
N ALA A 47 1.66 -18.96 -12.40
CA ALA A 47 1.34 -17.68 -11.79
C ALA A 47 -0.15 -17.75 -11.45
N GLY A 48 -0.44 -18.16 -10.21
CA GLY A 48 -1.81 -18.28 -9.73
C GLY A 48 -2.45 -16.93 -9.92
N ALA A 49 -3.47 -16.90 -10.76
CA ALA A 49 -4.32 -15.75 -10.95
C ALA A 49 -4.61 -15.10 -9.61
N GLU A 50 -4.11 -13.87 -9.41
CA GLU A 50 -4.46 -13.09 -8.22
C GLU A 50 -5.99 -12.99 -8.16
N ARG A 51 -6.56 -12.97 -6.95
CA ARG A 51 -8.00 -12.87 -6.75
C ARG A 51 -8.33 -11.63 -5.94
N CYS A 52 -9.50 -11.06 -6.21
CA CYS A 52 -10.07 -9.99 -5.44
C CYS A 52 -10.37 -10.48 -4.02
N ASP A 53 -9.93 -9.74 -3.00
CA ASP A 53 -10.11 -10.13 -1.60
C ASP A 53 -11.57 -10.00 -1.12
N LEU A 54 -12.40 -9.27 -1.88
CA LEU A 54 -13.80 -9.00 -1.53
C LEU A 54 -14.78 -9.97 -2.20
N CYS A 55 -14.51 -10.40 -3.43
CA CYS A 55 -15.43 -11.25 -4.21
C CYS A 55 -14.79 -12.51 -4.81
N ALA A 56 -13.49 -12.73 -4.60
CA ALA A 56 -12.70 -13.85 -5.13
C ALA A 56 -12.62 -13.94 -6.67
N GLU A 57 -13.12 -12.94 -7.40
CA GLU A 57 -12.95 -12.83 -8.85
C GLU A 57 -11.47 -12.72 -9.21
N GLN A 58 -11.07 -13.35 -10.31
CA GLN A 58 -9.70 -13.23 -10.82
C GLN A 58 -9.41 -11.78 -11.24
N VAL A 59 -8.30 -11.24 -10.75
CA VAL A 59 -7.84 -9.90 -11.12
C VAL A 59 -6.66 -9.97 -12.10
N PRO A 60 -6.53 -9.00 -13.02
CA PRO A 60 -5.35 -8.89 -13.87
C PRO A 60 -4.10 -8.59 -13.04
N GLU A 61 -2.91 -8.84 -13.61
CA GLU A 61 -1.63 -8.50 -12.97
C GLU A 61 -1.58 -7.02 -12.54
N SER A 62 -2.08 -6.12 -13.40
CA SER A 62 -2.30 -4.71 -13.06
C SER A 62 -3.75 -4.50 -12.62
N HIS A 63 -3.98 -4.46 -11.31
CA HIS A 63 -5.28 -4.19 -10.70
C HIS A 63 -5.19 -3.05 -9.67
N ARG A 64 -6.35 -2.64 -9.14
CA ARG A 64 -6.43 -1.58 -8.12
C ARG A 64 -6.37 -2.20 -6.72
N HIS A 65 -5.98 -1.41 -5.75
CA HIS A 65 -5.98 -1.80 -4.34
C HIS A 65 -6.89 -0.91 -3.51
N LEU A 66 -7.46 -1.48 -2.46
CA LEU A 66 -8.15 -0.76 -1.39
C LEU A 66 -7.33 -0.89 -0.11
N LEU A 67 -7.31 0.15 0.71
CA LEU A 67 -6.84 0.10 2.08
C LEU A 67 -8.06 -0.13 2.97
N ASP A 68 -8.03 -1.21 3.75
CA ASP A 68 -8.86 -1.35 4.93
C ASP A 68 -8.17 -0.59 6.07
N VAL A 69 -8.72 0.57 6.46
CA VAL A 69 -8.13 1.41 7.53
C VAL A 69 -8.32 0.82 8.92
N GLN A 70 -9.32 -0.04 9.12
CA GLN A 70 -9.57 -0.69 10.40
C GLN A 70 -8.55 -1.81 10.65
N GLU A 71 -8.33 -2.64 9.63
CA GLU A 71 -7.40 -3.75 9.66
C GLU A 71 -5.97 -3.34 9.28
N SER A 72 -5.76 -2.07 8.90
CA SER A 72 -4.48 -1.53 8.41
C SER A 72 -3.86 -2.41 7.32
N SER A 73 -4.67 -2.85 6.36
CA SER A 73 -4.26 -3.82 5.35
C SER A 73 -4.67 -3.43 3.94
N VAL A 74 -3.78 -3.70 2.98
CA VAL A 74 -4.02 -3.42 1.56
C VAL A 74 -4.59 -4.67 0.90
N LEU A 75 -5.70 -4.50 0.20
CA LEU A 75 -6.50 -5.54 -0.44
C LEU A 75 -6.44 -5.41 -1.96
N CYS A 76 -6.32 -6.55 -2.64
CA CYS A 76 -6.48 -6.65 -4.09
C CYS A 76 -7.96 -6.47 -4.45
N ALA A 77 -8.27 -5.53 -5.36
CA ALA A 77 -9.65 -5.23 -5.75
C ALA A 77 -9.84 -5.36 -7.28
N CYS A 78 -10.89 -6.10 -7.69
CA CYS A 78 -11.36 -6.04 -9.06
C CYS A 78 -12.01 -4.68 -9.36
N GLY A 79 -12.17 -4.34 -10.64
CA GLY A 79 -12.76 -3.07 -11.07
C GLY A 79 -14.12 -2.75 -10.40
N PRO A 80 -15.09 -3.68 -10.42
CA PRO A 80 -16.37 -3.48 -9.72
C PRO A 80 -16.25 -3.24 -8.22
N CYS A 81 -15.41 -4.02 -7.51
CA CYS A 81 -15.22 -3.83 -6.06
C CYS A 81 -14.50 -2.51 -5.75
N ALA A 82 -13.52 -2.11 -6.54
CA ALA A 82 -12.85 -0.82 -6.39
C ALA A 82 -13.82 0.35 -6.56
N LEU A 83 -14.75 0.26 -7.51
CA LEU A 83 -15.81 1.27 -7.70
C LEU A 83 -16.83 1.27 -6.57
N LEU A 84 -17.22 0.11 -6.07
CA LEU A 84 -18.25 -0.01 -5.03
C LEU A 84 -17.74 0.43 -3.66
N PHE A 85 -16.52 0.04 -3.29
CA PHE A 85 -15.97 0.30 -1.96
C PHE A 85 -15.01 1.50 -1.92
N GLY A 86 -14.59 2.02 -3.07
CA GLY A 86 -13.77 3.24 -3.15
C GLY A 86 -14.56 4.54 -2.95
N GLN A 87 -15.89 4.46 -2.93
CA GLN A 87 -16.79 5.59 -2.67
C GLN A 87 -17.28 5.55 -1.22
N SER A 88 -17.28 6.72 -0.57
CA SER A 88 -17.58 6.84 0.86
C SER A 88 -19.07 6.65 1.21
N THR A 89 -19.93 6.34 0.25
CA THR A 89 -21.39 6.42 0.37
C THR A 89 -22.12 5.09 0.53
N ALA A 90 -21.54 3.94 0.14
CA ALA A 90 -22.23 2.64 0.13
C ALA A 90 -21.55 1.57 1.02
N GLY A 91 -21.49 1.82 2.34
CA GLY A 91 -20.99 0.83 3.29
C GLY A 91 -19.47 0.64 3.33
N GLY A 92 -18.71 1.30 2.45
CA GLY A 92 -17.24 1.37 2.45
C GLY A 92 -16.68 2.44 3.39
N ARG A 93 -17.18 2.53 4.64
CA ARG A 93 -16.79 3.60 5.57
C ARG A 93 -15.31 3.54 5.99
N HIS A 94 -14.72 2.37 5.91
CA HIS A 94 -13.34 2.10 6.32
C HIS A 94 -12.45 1.64 5.16
N TYR A 95 -12.97 1.58 3.94
CA TYR A 95 -12.16 1.31 2.75
C TYR A 95 -11.76 2.62 2.08
N LYS A 96 -10.49 2.74 1.71
CA LYS A 96 -9.98 3.83 0.89
C LYS A 96 -9.37 3.29 -0.39
N LEU A 97 -9.78 3.82 -1.53
CA LEU A 97 -9.13 3.48 -2.81
C LEU A 97 -7.73 4.07 -2.85
N LEU A 98 -6.73 3.24 -3.14
CA LEU A 98 -5.38 3.75 -3.35
C LEU A 98 -5.33 4.52 -4.68
N PRO A 99 -4.77 5.74 -4.67
CA PRO A 99 -4.63 6.54 -5.89
C PRO A 99 -3.58 5.93 -6.82
N ASP A 100 -3.42 6.51 -8.00
CA ASP A 100 -2.37 6.18 -8.96
C ASP A 100 -1.31 7.27 -9.07
N ARG A 101 -1.47 8.36 -8.32
CA ARG A 101 -0.56 9.51 -8.28
C ARG A 101 0.84 9.07 -7.88
N ARG A 102 1.79 9.39 -8.75
CA ARG A 102 3.23 9.24 -8.54
C ARG A 102 3.88 10.55 -8.96
N ALA A 103 4.43 11.31 -8.03
CA ALA A 103 5.04 12.61 -8.29
C ALA A 103 6.44 12.64 -7.69
N ARG A 104 7.44 13.03 -8.48
CA ARG A 104 8.80 13.25 -7.98
C ARG A 104 8.86 14.60 -7.27
N LEU A 105 9.58 14.68 -6.16
CA LEU A 105 9.82 15.91 -5.41
C LEU A 105 11.22 16.43 -5.75
N ASP A 106 11.29 17.26 -6.79
CA ASP A 106 12.55 17.86 -7.21
C ASP A 106 13.04 18.86 -6.16
N GLY A 107 14.33 18.78 -5.80
CA GLY A 107 14.92 19.66 -4.79
C GLY A 107 14.56 19.30 -3.34
N PHE A 108 13.84 18.20 -3.10
CA PHE A 108 13.65 17.66 -1.75
C PHE A 108 14.98 17.23 -1.14
N ARG A 109 15.25 17.64 0.10
CA ARG A 109 16.49 17.34 0.81
C ARG A 109 16.21 16.94 2.24
N ILE A 110 16.80 15.82 2.65
CA ILE A 110 16.91 15.40 4.03
C ILE A 110 18.37 15.20 4.37
N ASP A 111 18.90 15.99 5.30
CA ASP A 111 20.28 15.85 5.72
C ASP A 111 20.48 14.63 6.63
N ALA A 112 21.75 14.31 6.92
CA ALA A 112 22.09 13.17 7.75
C ALA A 112 21.62 13.31 9.21
N MET A 113 21.55 14.53 9.73
CA MET A 113 21.15 14.80 11.11
C MET A 113 19.65 14.59 11.30
N LEU A 114 18.85 15.15 10.41
CA LEU A 114 17.41 14.97 10.37
C LEU A 114 17.04 13.51 10.13
N TRP A 115 17.73 12.81 9.23
CA TRP A 115 17.51 11.37 9.03
C TRP A 115 17.84 10.55 10.29
N ALA A 116 18.90 10.87 11.01
CA ALA A 116 19.28 10.16 12.22
C ALA A 116 18.19 10.27 13.32
N ARG A 117 17.49 11.41 13.39
CA ARG A 117 16.36 11.62 14.32
C ARG A 117 15.17 10.71 14.04
N LEU A 118 14.99 10.28 12.78
CA LEU A 118 13.94 9.32 12.41
C LEU A 118 14.21 7.90 12.93
N ARG A 119 15.45 7.60 13.35
CA ARG A 119 15.89 6.26 13.80
C ARG A 119 15.65 5.15 12.77
N VAL A 120 15.66 5.49 11.48
CA VAL A 120 15.59 4.53 10.37
C VAL A 120 17.01 4.01 10.08
N PRO A 121 17.27 2.69 10.24
CA PRO A 121 18.63 2.13 10.12
C PRO A 121 19.10 1.93 8.67
N VAL A 122 18.23 2.18 7.70
CA VAL A 122 18.49 2.02 6.26
C VAL A 122 18.25 3.35 5.55
N GLY A 123 18.84 3.54 4.36
CA GLY A 123 18.60 4.74 3.54
C GLY A 123 17.32 4.67 2.71
N LEU A 124 16.30 3.94 3.15
CA LEU A 124 15.04 3.76 2.44
C LEU A 124 13.87 3.78 3.44
N ALA A 125 12.95 4.72 3.28
CA ALA A 125 11.78 4.83 4.14
C ALA A 125 10.59 5.44 3.40
N PHE A 126 9.39 5.21 3.92
CA PHE A 126 8.19 5.88 3.47
C PHE A 126 7.39 6.44 4.65
N PHE A 127 6.75 7.58 4.47
CA PHE A 127 6.03 8.30 5.51
C PHE A 127 4.56 8.43 5.13
N VAL A 128 3.67 8.03 6.02
CA VAL A 128 2.22 8.04 5.81
C VAL A 128 1.58 8.83 6.93
N ARG A 129 0.70 9.76 6.59
CA ARG A 129 -0.14 10.46 7.55
C ARG A 129 -1.39 9.64 7.82
N ASP A 130 -1.66 9.39 9.09
CA ASP A 130 -2.87 8.72 9.55
C ASP A 130 -4.06 9.69 9.49
N GLY A 131 -5.12 9.32 8.80
CA GLY A 131 -6.28 10.19 8.60
C GLY A 131 -7.17 10.37 9.82
N ALA A 132 -7.03 9.51 10.84
CA ALA A 132 -7.83 9.58 12.06
C ALA A 132 -7.19 10.47 13.13
N SER A 133 -5.87 10.39 13.29
CA SER A 133 -5.08 11.08 14.30
C SER A 133 -4.30 12.28 13.76
N GLY A 134 -4.01 12.30 12.45
CA GLY A 134 -3.10 13.26 11.84
C GLY A 134 -1.61 12.96 12.10
N GLU A 135 -1.30 11.91 12.87
CA GLU A 135 0.07 11.51 13.16
C GLU A 135 0.76 10.93 11.93
N VAL A 136 2.10 11.02 11.89
CA VAL A 136 2.89 10.48 10.78
C VAL A 136 3.65 9.24 11.24
N GLY A 137 3.42 8.14 10.55
CA GLY A 137 4.19 6.92 10.69
C GLY A 137 5.30 6.84 9.64
N VAL A 138 6.46 6.32 10.01
CA VAL A 138 7.52 5.92 9.09
C VAL A 138 7.55 4.40 8.96
N GLY A 139 7.62 3.92 7.73
CA GLY A 139 7.79 2.51 7.37
C GLY A 139 9.11 2.31 6.62
N TYR A 140 9.81 1.21 6.89
CA TYR A 140 11.00 0.84 6.13
C TYR A 140 11.12 -0.68 5.97
N PRO A 141 11.72 -1.18 4.87
CA PRO A 141 11.90 -2.61 4.67
C PRO A 141 12.82 -3.23 5.73
N SER A 142 12.46 -4.43 6.18
CA SER A 142 13.26 -5.26 7.06
C SER A 142 13.17 -6.74 6.62
N PRO A 143 14.04 -7.62 7.13
CA PRO A 143 13.95 -9.06 6.87
C PRO A 143 12.60 -9.70 7.28
N LEU A 144 11.86 -9.06 8.20
CA LEU A 144 10.57 -9.53 8.71
C LEU A 144 9.37 -8.86 8.02
N GLY A 145 9.60 -8.04 6.99
CA GLY A 145 8.56 -7.23 6.35
C GLY A 145 8.78 -5.74 6.63
N VAL A 146 7.73 -4.94 6.58
CA VAL A 146 7.83 -3.51 6.88
C VAL A 146 7.90 -3.29 8.39
N THR A 147 8.98 -2.69 8.87
CA THR A 147 9.02 -2.14 10.22
C THR A 147 8.36 -0.76 10.22
N ARG A 148 7.58 -0.47 11.26
CA ARG A 148 6.87 0.81 11.43
C ARG A 148 7.24 1.46 12.76
N SER A 149 7.33 2.77 12.76
CA SER A 149 7.48 3.58 13.97
C SER A 149 6.79 4.94 13.80
N ALA A 150 6.44 5.58 14.90
CA ALA A 150 5.94 6.95 14.88
C ALA A 150 7.08 7.94 14.56
N VAL A 151 6.73 9.05 13.90
CA VAL A 151 7.63 10.18 13.69
C VAL A 151 7.21 11.30 14.63
N GLU A 152 8.19 11.89 15.34
CA GLU A 152 7.94 13.06 16.18
C GLU A 152 7.40 14.22 15.32
N PRO A 153 6.33 14.91 15.75
CA PRO A 153 5.71 15.99 14.97
C PRO A 153 6.71 17.05 14.51
N GLU A 154 7.65 17.44 15.38
CA GLU A 154 8.67 18.45 15.08
C GLU A 154 9.64 17.97 13.99
N VAL A 155 9.94 16.67 13.94
CA VAL A 155 10.78 16.08 12.89
C VAL A 155 10.03 16.12 11.56
N TRP A 156 8.73 15.81 11.56
CA TRP A 156 7.91 15.86 10.36
C TRP A 156 7.73 17.29 9.83
N GLU A 157 7.48 18.25 10.72
CA GLU A 157 7.39 19.68 10.36
C GLU A 157 8.69 20.20 9.75
N GLU A 158 9.84 19.82 10.32
CA GLU A 158 11.14 20.19 9.77
C GLU A 158 11.40 19.55 8.40
N LEU A 159 11.04 18.28 8.22
CA LEU A 159 11.19 17.53 6.98
C LEU A 159 10.32 18.10 5.85
N THR A 160 9.11 18.55 6.17
CA THR A 160 8.15 19.09 5.19
C THR A 160 8.31 20.60 4.95
N ARG A 161 9.14 21.27 5.74
CA ARG A 161 9.35 22.73 5.63
C ARG A 161 9.87 23.10 4.25
N GLY A 162 9.08 23.89 3.51
CA GLY A 162 9.43 24.35 2.17
C GLY A 162 8.96 23.45 1.03
N TYR A 163 8.21 22.39 1.33
CA TYR A 163 7.66 21.44 0.35
C TYR A 163 6.12 21.37 0.46
N PRO A 164 5.39 22.37 -0.08
CA PRO A 164 3.94 22.45 0.05
C PRO A 164 3.20 21.23 -0.52
N GLU A 165 3.79 20.51 -1.47
CA GLU A 165 3.23 19.29 -2.06
C GLU A 165 3.00 18.17 -1.02
N LEU A 166 3.74 18.20 0.10
CA LEU A 166 3.61 17.25 1.20
C LEU A 166 2.44 17.57 2.15
N ALA A 167 1.94 18.81 2.12
CA ALA A 167 0.70 19.17 2.80
C ALA A 167 -0.52 18.54 2.10
N GLU A 168 -0.42 18.30 0.78
CA GLU A 168 -1.48 17.71 -0.05
C GLU A 168 -1.44 16.17 -0.09
N LEU A 169 -0.59 15.52 0.71
CA LEU A 169 -0.54 14.07 0.79
C LEU A 169 -1.90 13.54 1.27
N ALA A 170 -2.53 12.67 0.49
CA ALA A 170 -3.79 12.05 0.85
C ALA A 170 -3.59 11.05 2.00
N ASP A 171 -4.28 11.31 3.12
CA ASP A 171 -4.12 10.54 4.34
C ASP A 171 -4.43 9.04 4.14
N ASP A 172 -3.63 8.21 4.80
CA ASP A 172 -3.58 6.75 4.78
C ASP A 172 -3.15 6.10 3.46
N VAL A 173 -3.40 6.73 2.31
CA VAL A 173 -3.27 6.08 1.00
C VAL A 173 -2.09 6.57 0.16
N GLU A 174 -1.55 7.74 0.44
CA GLU A 174 -0.30 8.23 -0.15
C GLU A 174 0.84 8.23 0.86
N ALA A 175 2.05 8.13 0.35
CA ALA A 175 3.26 8.19 1.13
C ALA A 175 4.31 9.07 0.47
N LEU A 176 5.07 9.78 1.30
CA LEU A 176 6.39 10.27 0.90
C LEU A 176 7.36 9.08 0.93
N LEU A 177 7.91 8.68 -0.20
CA LEU A 177 8.94 7.67 -0.35
C LEU A 177 10.31 8.34 -0.54
N VAL A 178 11.28 7.95 0.29
CA VAL A 178 12.65 8.49 0.29
C VAL A 178 13.65 7.34 0.14
N HIS A 179 14.53 7.43 -0.86
CA HIS A 179 15.68 6.56 -1.03
C HIS A 179 16.96 7.39 -1.22
N ARG A 180 17.90 7.21 -0.29
CA ARG A 180 19.13 7.99 -0.14
C ARG A 180 20.41 7.15 0.00
N SER A 181 20.33 5.84 -0.22
CA SER A 181 21.48 4.93 -0.14
C SER A 181 22.36 5.03 -1.40
N ASP A 182 23.65 4.77 -1.27
CA ASP A 182 24.58 4.59 -2.40
C ASP A 182 24.58 5.73 -3.44
N GLY A 183 24.35 6.98 -3.00
CA GLY A 183 24.29 8.15 -3.87
C GLY A 183 22.93 8.37 -4.56
N ALA A 184 21.92 7.55 -4.25
CA ALA A 184 20.55 7.79 -4.66
C ALA A 184 20.00 9.09 -4.04
N ASP A 185 19.15 9.75 -4.81
CA ASP A 185 18.49 11.02 -4.44
C ASP A 185 17.03 10.94 -4.94
N GLU A 186 16.31 9.91 -4.49
CA GLU A 186 14.96 9.61 -4.95
C GLU A 186 13.94 9.99 -3.89
N HIS A 187 13.07 10.95 -4.25
CA HIS A 187 12.04 11.49 -3.39
C HIS A 187 10.73 11.56 -4.16
N TRP A 188 9.72 10.86 -3.68
CA TRP A 188 8.47 10.68 -4.42
C TRP A 188 7.27 10.73 -3.50
N ILE A 189 6.17 11.31 -3.98
CA ILE A 189 4.83 10.98 -3.50
C ILE A 189 4.36 9.80 -4.33
N VAL A 190 3.98 8.72 -3.66
CA VAL A 190 3.48 7.48 -4.29
C VAL A 190 2.28 6.94 -3.52
N PRO A 191 1.46 6.06 -4.11
CA PRO A 191 0.43 5.36 -3.37
C PRO A 191 1.06 4.31 -2.44
N LEU A 192 0.40 4.01 -1.33
CA LEU A 192 0.93 3.13 -0.28
C LEU A 192 1.28 1.71 -0.78
N ASP A 193 0.60 1.21 -1.81
CA ASP A 193 0.88 -0.09 -2.41
C ASP A 193 2.25 -0.13 -3.12
N ASP A 194 2.72 0.97 -3.70
CA ASP A 194 4.07 1.06 -4.25
C ASP A 194 5.11 0.90 -3.13
N CYS A 195 4.87 1.44 -1.94
CA CYS A 195 5.76 1.25 -0.79
C CYS A 195 5.83 -0.21 -0.35
N TYR A 196 4.70 -0.92 -0.32
CA TYR A 196 4.67 -2.34 -0.02
C TYR A 196 5.29 -3.19 -1.14
N ARG A 197 5.07 -2.83 -2.41
CA ARG A 197 5.72 -3.45 -3.56
C ARG A 197 7.22 -3.28 -3.48
N LEU A 198 7.72 -2.11 -3.09
CA LEU A 198 9.14 -1.86 -2.88
C LEU A 198 9.70 -2.73 -1.75
N ALA A 199 9.02 -2.78 -0.61
CA ALA A 199 9.42 -3.63 0.50
C ALA A 199 9.48 -5.11 0.10
N ALA A 200 8.54 -5.58 -0.73
CA ALA A 200 8.55 -6.93 -1.29
C ALA A 200 9.73 -7.17 -2.23
N VAL A 201 10.09 -6.18 -3.08
CA VAL A 201 11.29 -6.24 -3.94
C VAL A 201 12.54 -6.37 -3.07
N VAL A 202 12.71 -5.48 -2.08
CA VAL A 202 13.87 -5.52 -1.17
C VAL A 202 13.94 -6.86 -0.45
N ARG A 203 12.84 -7.34 0.13
CA ARG A 203 12.78 -8.63 0.83
C ARG A 203 13.12 -9.82 -0.06
N THR A 204 12.68 -9.80 -1.32
CA THR A 204 12.90 -10.91 -2.27
C THR A 204 14.35 -11.01 -2.71
N HIS A 205 15.01 -9.88 -2.92
CA HIS A 205 16.36 -9.83 -3.48
C HIS A 205 17.44 -9.62 -2.44
N TRP A 206 17.10 -9.38 -1.17
CA TRP A 206 18.06 -9.17 -0.10
C TRP A 206 18.96 -10.39 0.11
N ARG A 207 20.27 -10.20 -0.08
CA ARG A 207 21.29 -11.22 0.19
C ARG A 207 22.44 -10.65 1.02
N GLY A 208 22.83 -11.36 2.08
CA GLY A 208 23.96 -10.98 2.95
C GLY A 208 23.68 -9.81 3.90
N LEU A 209 24.74 -9.24 4.47
CA LEU A 209 24.68 -8.13 5.44
C LEU A 209 24.36 -6.77 4.79
N SER A 210 24.66 -6.62 3.51
CA SER A 210 24.59 -5.35 2.76
C SER A 210 23.64 -5.40 1.56
N GLY A 211 22.79 -6.43 1.45
CA GLY A 211 21.80 -6.58 0.37
C GLY A 211 22.39 -6.97 -0.99
N GLY A 212 23.66 -6.64 -1.26
CA GLY A 212 24.38 -6.98 -2.49
C GLY A 212 23.97 -6.12 -3.70
N PRO A 213 24.71 -6.22 -4.83
CA PRO A 213 24.45 -5.42 -6.04
C PRO A 213 23.09 -5.72 -6.69
N GLU A 214 22.55 -6.92 -6.48
CA GLU A 214 21.26 -7.37 -7.04
C GLU A 214 20.08 -6.53 -6.50
N VAL A 215 20.04 -6.24 -5.20
CA VAL A 215 18.98 -5.37 -4.64
C VAL A 215 19.02 -3.99 -5.25
N ARG A 216 20.21 -3.42 -5.46
CA ARG A 216 20.39 -2.09 -6.04
C ARG A 216 19.83 -2.03 -7.46
N GLU A 217 20.13 -3.00 -8.31
CA GLU A 217 19.57 -3.07 -9.67
C GLU A 217 18.03 -3.12 -9.66
N HIS A 218 17.45 -3.87 -8.72
CA HIS A 218 16.00 -3.93 -8.57
C HIS A 218 15.38 -2.63 -8.00
N LEU A 219 16.09 -1.93 -7.11
CA LEU A 219 15.69 -0.60 -6.64
C LEU A 219 15.72 0.43 -7.78
N ASP A 220 16.81 0.47 -8.55
CA ASP A 220 16.97 1.38 -9.69
C ASP A 220 15.86 1.15 -10.72
N ALA A 221 15.59 -0.12 -11.07
CA ALA A 221 14.50 -0.48 -11.97
C ALA A 221 13.12 -0.09 -11.42
N PHE A 222 12.90 -0.22 -10.10
CA PHE A 222 11.67 0.19 -9.46
C PHE A 222 11.42 1.69 -9.60
N PHE A 223 12.41 2.52 -9.28
CA PHE A 223 12.30 3.98 -9.33
C PHE A 223 12.19 4.49 -10.78
N ALA A 224 12.94 3.91 -11.72
CA ALA A 224 12.77 4.19 -13.15
C ALA A 224 11.34 3.88 -13.64
N GLY A 225 10.74 2.80 -13.12
CA GLY A 225 9.35 2.43 -13.39
C GLY A 225 8.30 3.41 -12.85
N LEU A 226 8.59 4.11 -11.74
CA LEU A 226 7.70 5.16 -11.22
C LEU A 226 7.61 6.34 -12.20
N ALA A 227 8.76 6.80 -12.70
CA ALA A 227 8.85 7.90 -13.66
C ALA A 227 8.08 7.61 -14.96
N GLY A 228 8.26 6.40 -15.50
CA GLY A 228 7.60 5.98 -16.75
C GLY A 228 6.07 5.89 -16.68
N ARG A 229 5.50 5.67 -15.49
CA ARG A 229 4.04 5.65 -15.26
C ARG A 229 3.49 7.02 -14.88
N SER A 230 4.25 7.81 -14.12
CA SER A 230 3.91 9.21 -13.81
C SER A 230 3.71 10.05 -15.08
N ALA A 231 4.57 9.88 -16.08
CA ALA A 231 4.44 10.57 -17.37
C ALA A 231 3.15 10.21 -18.15
N LYS A 232 2.57 9.01 -17.93
CA LYS A 232 1.36 8.56 -18.60
C LYS A 232 0.07 9.05 -17.91
N SER A 233 0.11 9.30 -16.60
CA SER A 233 -1.03 9.82 -15.81
C SER A 233 -1.39 11.27 -16.15
N ARG A 234 -0.44 12.07 -16.67
CA ARG A 234 -0.69 13.46 -17.06
C ARG A 234 -1.57 13.66 -18.31
N THR A 235 -1.99 12.60 -19.01
CA THR A 235 -2.65 12.72 -20.32
C THR A 235 -4.12 12.26 -20.32
N SER A 236 -4.82 12.24 -19.19
CA SER A 236 -6.23 11.81 -19.19
C SER A 236 -7.12 12.70 -18.32
N GLY A 237 -7.91 13.58 -18.97
CA GLY A 237 -9.19 14.03 -18.40
C GLY A 237 -9.62 15.49 -18.57
N THR A 238 -9.45 16.15 -19.73
CA THR A 238 -10.41 17.22 -20.12
C THR A 238 -11.34 16.64 -21.17
N ALA A 239 -12.41 15.97 -20.72
CA ALA A 239 -13.57 15.74 -21.56
C ALA A 239 -14.43 17.00 -21.50
N VAL A 240 -14.30 17.85 -22.52
CA VAL A 240 -15.30 18.89 -22.80
C VAL A 240 -16.59 18.16 -23.20
N LEU A 241 -17.62 18.25 -22.38
CA LEU A 241 -18.96 17.80 -22.75
C LEU A 241 -19.50 18.72 -23.86
N PRO A 242 -20.04 18.20 -24.97
CA PRO A 242 -20.75 19.01 -25.93
C PRO A 242 -22.07 19.52 -25.32
N SER A 243 -22.25 20.83 -25.31
CA SER A 243 -23.51 21.48 -24.93
C SER A 243 -24.55 21.21 -26.01
N THR A 244 -25.56 20.41 -25.68
CA THR A 244 -26.77 20.25 -26.48
C THR A 244 -27.91 20.98 -25.78
N ALA A 245 -28.28 22.16 -26.29
CA ALA A 245 -29.62 22.73 -26.20
C ALA A 245 -29.71 23.97 -27.10
N ASP A 246 -30.28 23.81 -28.29
CA ASP A 246 -31.17 24.85 -28.82
C ASP A 246 -32.25 24.16 -29.66
N GLU A 247 -33.47 24.11 -29.13
CA GLU A 247 -34.66 23.54 -29.74
C GLU A 247 -35.48 24.68 -30.36
N PRO A 248 -36.10 24.49 -31.55
CA PRO A 248 -36.58 25.60 -32.36
C PRO A 248 -37.88 26.19 -31.84
N ARG A 249 -37.92 27.54 -31.77
CA ARG A 249 -39.13 28.30 -31.45
C ARG A 249 -40.02 28.41 -32.68
N SER A 250 -41.03 27.54 -32.74
CA SER A 250 -42.17 27.65 -33.66
C SER A 250 -42.83 29.02 -33.56
N GLN A 251 -42.82 29.79 -34.66
CA GLN A 251 -43.63 31.00 -34.81
C GLN A 251 -44.93 30.64 -35.52
N HIS A 252 -46.04 30.92 -34.85
CA HIS A 252 -47.38 30.97 -35.42
C HIS A 252 -47.48 32.19 -36.34
N GLY A 253 -47.96 31.98 -37.56
CA GLY A 253 -48.49 32.98 -38.48
C GLY A 253 -49.81 32.49 -39.03
#